data_AF-A0A1H4XLK9-F1
#
_entry.id   AF-A0A1H4XLK9-F1
#
_cell.length_a   1.000
_cell.length_b   1.000
_cell.length_c   1.000
_cell.angle_alpha   90.00
_cell.angle_beta   90.00
_cell.angle_gamma   90.00
#
_symmetry.space_group_name_H-M   'P 1'
#
loop_
_entity.id
_entity.type
_entity.pdbx_description
1 polymer ?
#
loop_
_entity_poly.entity_id
_entity_poly.type
_entity_poly.pdbx_seq_one_letter_code
_entity_poly.pdbx_strand_id
1 'polypeptide(L)'
;MTIDPIHLGSAPNDGTGQNLRSGGQTINDNFAELDIRTGAAQTKADQGVADAANALSAANSAQTKADQGVADAANALSAANAAQTKADQGVADAENAREIANGKLSISGGSLSGPLLSSSHGKFTQLELSSTTEALISGGEPHTAVTLGPIISIAKNTNMITEFFVSSEVRGYAPKFTLLRSRGTVSAPTAVIDADNLGAFQFVAHNGSFFITTASISAAIDGTPSGAVVPTSLQLYTAGANTGGVRWRVRSSGDFQPGDDNLYDIGGAGVRPKTLWAATGAISTSDAREKTVVRGLSKEEVGAAKALAKEIGSYRWLAAIAEKGESARDHIGMTVQRAIQVMSSFGLDPFAYGFICHDAWEERIQAGPVEGEDPTVVPAGDRYSFRIDELNLFLAAGFEARLAEIESRFA
;
A
#
# COMPACT_ATOMS: atom_id res chain seq x y z
N MET A 1 14.98 43.69 -119.01
CA MET A 1 14.85 42.23 -119.09
C MET A 1 14.12 41.90 -120.38
N THR A 2 14.88 41.73 -121.46
CA THR A 2 14.35 41.33 -122.77
C THR A 2 15.52 40.67 -123.48
N ILE A 3 15.40 39.38 -123.83
CA ILE A 3 16.32 38.79 -124.80
C ILE A 3 16.09 39.57 -126.09
N ASP A 4 17.12 40.25 -126.59
CA ASP A 4 16.98 41.06 -127.80
C ASP A 4 16.98 40.14 -129.02
N PRO A 5 15.91 40.15 -129.85
CA PRO A 5 15.83 39.29 -131.01
C PRO A 5 16.80 39.73 -132.12
N ILE A 6 17.41 38.76 -132.80
CA ILE A 6 18.31 39.02 -133.93
C ILE A 6 17.49 39.34 -135.18
N HIS A 7 17.76 40.50 -135.81
CA HIS A 7 17.08 40.90 -137.04
C HIS A 7 17.85 40.39 -138.28
N LEU A 8 17.37 39.31 -138.90
CA LEU A 8 18.05 38.62 -140.00
C LEU A 8 17.90 39.28 -141.38
N GLY A 9 17.06 40.31 -141.50
CA GLY A 9 16.65 40.86 -142.80
C GLY A 9 15.64 39.96 -143.51
N SER A 10 15.14 40.43 -144.66
CA SER A 10 14.10 39.79 -145.47
C SER A 10 14.66 38.99 -146.67
N ALA A 11 15.88 39.29 -147.10
CA ALA A 11 16.62 38.55 -148.13
C ALA A 11 18.14 38.65 -147.92
N PRO A 12 18.96 37.73 -148.49
CA PRO A 12 20.41 37.80 -148.39
C PRO A 12 20.96 39.13 -148.96
N ASN A 13 21.77 39.84 -148.17
CA ASN A 13 22.41 41.12 -148.54
C ASN A 13 21.44 42.30 -148.82
N ASP A 14 20.24 42.31 -148.23
CA ASP A 14 19.27 43.39 -148.42
C ASP A 14 19.57 44.70 -147.66
N GLY A 15 20.61 44.71 -146.82
CA GLY A 15 21.02 45.87 -146.02
C GLY A 15 20.11 46.24 -144.85
N THR A 16 19.02 45.51 -144.63
CA THR A 16 18.05 45.75 -143.54
C THR A 16 18.29 44.87 -142.30
N GLY A 17 19.04 43.77 -142.48
CA GLY A 17 19.49 42.90 -141.39
C GLY A 17 20.62 43.51 -140.56
N GLN A 18 20.76 43.07 -139.32
CA GLN A 18 21.95 43.36 -138.52
C GLN A 18 23.21 42.82 -139.24
N ASN A 19 24.30 43.58 -139.24
CA ASN A 19 25.57 43.07 -139.75
C ASN A 19 26.14 42.01 -138.78
N LEU A 20 27.10 41.21 -139.27
CA LEU A 20 27.73 40.13 -138.49
C LEU A 20 28.29 40.59 -137.13
N ARG A 21 28.76 41.85 -137.03
CA ARG A 21 29.28 42.42 -135.78
C ARG A 21 28.15 42.75 -134.81
N SER A 22 27.11 43.46 -135.25
CA SER A 22 25.96 43.83 -134.42
C SER A 22 25.15 42.61 -133.95
N GLY A 23 24.93 41.61 -134.81
CA GLY A 23 24.22 40.38 -134.42
C GLY A 23 25.03 39.53 -133.43
N GLY A 24 26.36 39.44 -133.61
CA GLY A 24 27.24 38.78 -132.66
C GLY A 24 27.28 39.46 -131.28
N GLN A 25 27.18 40.80 -131.24
CA GLN A 25 27.08 41.57 -130.00
C GLN A 25 25.80 41.24 -129.24
N THR A 26 24.65 41.24 -129.92
CA THR A 26 23.35 40.87 -129.33
C THR A 26 23.34 39.43 -128.80
N ILE A 27 23.98 38.49 -129.51
CA ILE A 27 24.16 37.12 -129.00
C ILE A 27 24.96 37.14 -127.70
N ASN A 28 26.11 37.80 -127.66
CA ASN A 28 26.95 37.87 -126.47
C ASN A 28 26.23 38.52 -125.29
N ASP A 29 25.50 39.62 -125.52
CA ASP A 29 24.73 40.31 -124.49
C ASP A 29 23.59 39.42 -123.97
N ASN A 30 22.90 38.68 -124.85
CA ASN A 30 21.89 37.71 -124.46
C ASN A 30 22.47 36.53 -123.65
N PHE A 31 23.65 36.03 -124.01
CA PHE A 31 24.33 34.98 -123.25
C PHE A 31 24.83 35.50 -121.90
N ALA A 32 25.33 36.73 -121.83
CA ALA A 32 25.73 37.36 -120.56
C ALA A 32 24.51 37.54 -119.63
N GLU A 33 23.37 37.97 -120.16
CA GLU A 33 22.11 38.03 -119.41
C GLU A 33 21.64 36.63 -118.97
N LEU A 34 21.78 35.62 -119.84
CA LEU A 34 21.46 34.23 -119.50
C LEU A 34 22.35 33.70 -118.36
N ASP A 35 23.64 34.01 -118.37
CA ASP A 35 24.59 33.65 -117.32
C ASP A 35 24.23 34.32 -116.00
N ILE A 36 23.89 35.62 -116.02
CA ILE A 36 23.41 36.33 -114.82
C ILE A 36 22.15 35.66 -114.26
N ARG A 37 21.19 35.31 -115.13
CA ARG A 37 19.94 34.64 -114.73
C ARG A 37 20.21 33.26 -114.16
N THR A 38 21.09 32.49 -114.78
CA THR A 38 21.46 31.15 -114.31
C THR A 38 22.19 31.24 -112.98
N GLY A 39 23.08 32.21 -112.81
CA GLY A 39 23.76 32.50 -111.55
C GLY A 39 22.77 32.89 -110.44
N ALA A 40 21.84 33.81 -110.69
CA ALA A 40 20.84 34.22 -109.72
C ALA A 40 19.88 33.07 -109.35
N ALA A 41 19.48 32.25 -110.34
CA ALA A 41 18.68 31.06 -110.11
C ALA A 41 19.45 30.01 -109.28
N GLN A 42 20.73 29.81 -109.56
CA GLN A 42 21.61 28.92 -108.79
C GLN A 42 21.76 29.40 -107.35
N THR A 43 22.05 30.68 -107.12
CA THR A 43 22.13 31.25 -105.76
C THR A 43 20.82 31.07 -104.99
N LYS A 44 19.67 31.25 -105.64
CA LYS A 44 18.37 31.03 -105.00
C LYS A 44 18.11 29.55 -104.70
N ALA A 45 18.55 28.65 -105.58
CA ALA A 45 18.49 27.21 -105.35
C ALA A 45 19.39 26.79 -104.18
N ASP A 46 20.63 27.30 -104.13
CA ASP A 46 21.59 27.03 -103.06
C ASP A 46 21.07 27.56 -101.71
N GLN A 47 20.47 28.75 -101.69
CA GLN A 47 19.81 29.28 -100.50
C GLN A 47 18.63 28.41 -100.07
N GLY A 48 17.82 27.92 -101.00
CA GLY A 48 16.73 26.99 -100.71
C GLY A 48 17.21 25.68 -100.10
N VAL A 49 18.36 25.16 -100.55
CA VAL A 49 19.00 23.97 -99.96
C VAL A 49 19.49 24.27 -98.54
N ALA A 50 20.14 25.43 -98.32
CA ALA A 50 20.61 25.83 -97.00
C ALA A 50 19.46 26.03 -95.99
N ASP A 51 18.37 26.68 -96.42
CA ASP A 51 17.17 26.88 -95.60
C ASP A 51 16.50 25.55 -95.24
N ALA A 52 16.42 24.61 -96.18
CA ALA A 52 15.92 23.27 -95.93
C ALA A 52 16.80 22.50 -94.93
N ALA A 53 18.13 22.61 -95.04
CA ALA A 53 19.06 21.99 -94.08
C ALA A 53 18.90 22.58 -92.66
N ASN A 54 18.75 23.90 -92.56
CA ASN A 54 18.51 24.57 -91.28
C ASN A 54 17.16 24.16 -90.66
N ALA A 55 16.10 24.07 -91.47
CA ALA A 55 14.79 23.60 -91.03
C ALA A 55 14.83 22.15 -90.54
N LEU A 56 15.57 21.27 -91.23
CA LEU A 56 15.76 19.88 -90.81
C LEU A 56 16.52 19.79 -89.47
N SER A 57 17.57 20.59 -89.28
CA SER A 57 18.32 20.64 -88.03
C SER A 57 17.46 21.13 -86.85
N ALA A 58 16.62 22.14 -87.09
CA ALA A 58 15.66 22.63 -86.09
C ALA A 58 14.59 21.57 -85.75
N ALA A 59 14.08 20.85 -86.76
CA ALA A 59 13.12 19.77 -86.57
C ALA A 59 13.73 18.61 -85.75
N ASN A 60 14.96 18.20 -86.05
CA ASN A 60 15.68 17.18 -85.29
C ASN A 60 15.89 17.59 -83.83
N SER A 61 16.26 18.86 -83.60
CA SER A 61 16.41 19.40 -82.24
C SER A 61 15.09 19.43 -81.47
N ALA A 62 13.97 19.74 -82.14
CA ALA A 62 12.64 19.68 -81.55
C ALA A 62 12.23 18.24 -81.22
N GLN A 63 12.53 17.28 -82.09
CA GLN A 63 12.30 15.85 -81.85
C GLN A 63 13.05 15.37 -80.61
N THR A 64 14.34 15.68 -80.49
CA THR A 64 15.13 15.31 -79.29
C THR A 64 14.55 15.88 -78.00
N LYS A 65 14.06 17.13 -78.01
CA LYS A 65 13.37 17.72 -76.85
C LYS A 65 12.04 17.04 -76.54
N ALA A 66 11.28 16.66 -77.56
CA ALA A 66 10.05 15.90 -77.38
C ALA A 66 10.32 14.52 -76.76
N ASP A 67 11.34 13.81 -77.26
CA ASP A 67 11.76 12.50 -76.74
C ASP A 67 12.22 12.60 -75.28
N GLN A 68 13.00 13.65 -74.94
CA GLN A 68 13.38 13.92 -73.55
C GLN A 68 12.17 14.21 -72.66
N GLY A 69 11.19 14.98 -73.16
CA GLY A 69 9.94 15.25 -72.43
C GLY A 69 9.13 13.98 -72.14
N VAL A 70 9.15 13.00 -73.05
CA VAL A 70 8.53 11.68 -72.83
C VAL A 70 9.29 10.90 -71.75
N ALA A 71 10.62 10.91 -71.77
CA ALA A 71 11.44 10.25 -70.75
C ALA A 71 11.24 10.88 -69.35
N ASP A 72 11.19 12.21 -69.26
CA ASP A 72 10.94 12.93 -68.01
C ASP A 72 9.55 12.61 -67.45
N ALA A 73 8.53 12.52 -68.31
CA ALA A 73 7.19 12.11 -67.92
C ALA A 73 7.15 10.66 -67.39
N ALA A 74 7.89 9.74 -68.01
CA ALA A 74 8.00 8.36 -67.55
C ALA A 74 8.70 8.26 -66.17
N ASN A 75 9.73 9.09 -65.94
CA ASN A 75 10.40 9.18 -64.64
C ASN A 75 9.48 9.76 -63.57
N ALA A 76 8.72 10.82 -63.89
CA ALA A 76 7.75 11.41 -62.98
C ALA A 76 6.64 10.42 -62.60
N LEU A 77 6.14 9.64 -63.56
CA LEU A 77 5.16 8.59 -63.30
C LEU A 77 5.72 7.48 -62.40
N SER A 78 6.96 7.06 -62.63
CA SER A 78 7.64 6.08 -61.77
C SER A 78 7.81 6.58 -60.34
N ALA A 79 8.18 7.85 -60.16
CA ALA A 79 8.28 8.47 -58.84
C ALA A 79 6.91 8.60 -58.14
N ALA A 80 5.86 8.95 -58.89
CA ALA A 80 4.49 9.01 -58.36
C ALA A 80 4.00 7.62 -57.90
N ASN A 81 4.25 6.57 -58.69
CA ASN A 81 3.91 5.20 -58.32
C ASN A 81 4.67 4.76 -57.05
N ALA A 82 5.96 5.09 -56.93
CA ALA A 82 6.74 4.78 -55.72
C ALA A 82 6.24 5.53 -54.48
N ALA A 83 5.76 6.77 -54.64
CA ALA A 83 5.14 7.53 -53.56
C ALA A 83 3.80 6.92 -53.14
N GLN A 84 2.99 6.45 -54.10
CA GLN A 84 1.74 5.74 -53.82
C GLN A 84 1.98 4.47 -53.01
N THR A 85 2.94 3.62 -53.39
CA THR A 85 3.28 2.41 -52.63
C THR A 85 3.66 2.72 -51.18
N LYS A 86 4.40 3.80 -50.93
CA LYS A 86 4.75 4.22 -49.56
C LYS A 86 3.54 4.72 -48.77
N ALA A 87 2.63 5.44 -49.41
CA ALA A 87 1.39 5.89 -48.78
C ALA A 87 0.50 4.70 -48.40
N ASP A 88 0.35 3.73 -49.30
CA ASP A 88 -0.43 2.50 -49.05
C ASP A 88 0.17 1.69 -47.88
N GLN A 89 1.50 1.56 -47.81
CA GLN A 89 2.18 0.92 -46.67
C GLN A 89 1.95 1.69 -45.37
N GLY A 90 1.99 3.02 -45.39
CA GLY A 90 1.70 3.85 -44.21
C GLY A 90 0.28 3.68 -43.68
N VAL A 91 -0.70 3.47 -44.57
CA VAL A 91 -2.08 3.14 -44.18
C VAL A 91 -2.14 1.76 -43.52
N ALA A 92 -1.51 0.75 -44.12
CA ALA A 92 -1.47 -0.61 -43.55
C ALA A 92 -0.77 -0.66 -42.18
N ASP A 93 0.33 0.07 -42.00
CA ASP A 93 1.03 0.18 -40.71
C ASP A 93 0.15 0.85 -39.65
N ALA A 94 -0.61 1.89 -40.03
CA ALA A 94 -1.54 2.57 -39.13
C ALA A 94 -2.73 1.68 -38.74
N GLU A 95 -3.26 0.88 -39.68
CA GLU A 95 -4.31 -0.10 -39.41
C GLU A 95 -3.82 -1.21 -38.48
N ASN A 96 -2.64 -1.77 -38.73
CA ASN A 96 -2.02 -2.77 -37.85
C ASN A 96 -1.74 -2.19 -36.44
N ALA A 97 -1.22 -0.96 -36.35
CA ALA A 97 -1.02 -0.29 -35.07
C ALA A 97 -2.35 -0.07 -34.33
N ARG A 98 -3.41 0.30 -35.05
CA ARG A 98 -4.76 0.44 -34.48
C ARG A 98 -5.34 -0.91 -34.05
N GLU A 99 -5.12 -1.99 -34.79
CA GLU A 99 -5.56 -3.35 -34.43
C GLU A 99 -4.83 -3.86 -33.19
N ILE A 100 -3.50 -3.66 -33.10
CA ILE A 100 -2.71 -3.97 -31.91
C ILE A 100 -3.17 -3.13 -30.72
N ALA A 101 -3.40 -1.83 -30.90
CA ALA A 101 -3.89 -0.96 -29.84
C ALA A 101 -5.29 -1.36 -29.38
N ASN A 102 -6.20 -1.65 -30.31
CA ASN A 102 -7.53 -2.14 -30.00
C ASN A 102 -7.47 -3.49 -29.31
N GLY A 103 -6.66 -4.45 -29.76
CA GLY A 103 -6.49 -5.75 -29.08
C GLY A 103 -5.95 -5.61 -27.65
N LYS A 104 -5.11 -4.61 -27.39
CA LYS A 104 -4.64 -4.28 -26.03
C LYS A 104 -5.68 -3.55 -25.18
N LEU A 105 -6.54 -2.73 -25.80
CA LEU A 105 -7.53 -1.88 -25.12
C LEU A 105 -8.94 -2.50 -25.02
N SER A 106 -9.28 -3.47 -25.87
CA SER A 106 -10.62 -4.06 -25.99
C SER A 106 -10.83 -5.31 -25.13
N ILE A 107 -9.88 -5.67 -24.26
CA ILE A 107 -10.09 -6.74 -23.27
C ILE A 107 -10.90 -6.17 -22.10
N SER A 108 -12.16 -5.87 -22.38
CA SER A 108 -13.22 -5.82 -21.37
C SER A 108 -13.60 -7.27 -21.03
N GLY A 109 -13.14 -7.77 -19.89
CA GLY A 109 -13.58 -9.05 -19.32
C GLY A 109 -12.72 -10.30 -19.58
N GLY A 110 -11.55 -10.17 -20.20
CA GLY A 110 -10.55 -11.25 -20.24
C GLY A 110 -9.45 -11.05 -19.19
N SER A 111 -9.03 -12.12 -18.51
CA SER A 111 -8.02 -12.06 -17.44
C SER A 111 -6.69 -11.47 -17.93
N LEU A 112 -6.32 -10.30 -17.41
CA LEU A 112 -4.95 -9.80 -17.42
C LEU A 112 -4.25 -10.32 -16.16
N SER A 113 -3.14 -11.02 -16.31
CA SER A 113 -2.23 -11.27 -15.20
C SER A 113 -1.48 -9.97 -14.90
N GLY A 114 -1.92 -9.19 -13.90
CA GLY A 114 -1.34 -7.89 -13.51
C GLY A 114 -2.37 -6.75 -13.38
N PRO A 115 -2.04 -5.60 -12.75
CA PRO A 115 -2.97 -4.78 -11.98
C PRO A 115 -3.76 -3.78 -12.85
N LEU A 116 -5.11 -3.83 -12.80
CA LEU A 116 -5.97 -3.25 -13.86
C LEU A 116 -7.27 -2.50 -13.43
N LEU A 117 -7.51 -2.14 -12.16
CA LEU A 117 -8.86 -1.68 -11.74
C LEU A 117 -8.93 -0.26 -11.16
N SER A 118 -9.86 0.55 -11.69
CA SER A 118 -10.58 1.58 -10.92
C SER A 118 -12.05 1.65 -11.37
N SER A 119 -12.95 1.96 -10.43
CA SER A 119 -14.39 2.14 -10.62
C SER A 119 -14.81 3.58 -10.27
N SER A 120 -16.06 3.93 -10.58
CA SER A 120 -16.54 5.32 -10.74
C SER A 120 -16.59 6.22 -9.50
N HIS A 121 -16.00 5.84 -8.36
CA HIS A 121 -15.85 6.73 -7.18
C HIS A 121 -14.45 6.71 -6.54
N GLY A 122 -13.43 6.17 -7.21
CA GLY A 122 -12.03 6.28 -6.77
C GLY A 122 -11.08 6.27 -7.95
N LYS A 123 -10.24 7.29 -8.09
CA LYS A 123 -9.15 7.31 -9.07
C LYS A 123 -7.93 6.63 -8.47
N PHE A 124 -7.53 5.48 -9.01
CA PHE A 124 -6.20 4.91 -8.78
C PHE A 124 -5.25 5.52 -9.81
N THR A 125 -4.28 6.32 -9.36
CA THR A 125 -3.36 7.03 -10.26
C THR A 125 -2.11 6.24 -10.64
N GLN A 126 -1.66 5.27 -9.82
CA GLN A 126 -0.49 4.45 -10.13
C GLN A 126 -0.47 3.18 -9.26
N LEU A 127 -0.10 2.03 -9.84
CA LEU A 127 0.49 0.91 -9.08
C LEU A 127 1.94 0.77 -9.53
N GLU A 128 2.89 1.08 -8.64
CA GLU A 128 4.32 1.06 -8.96
C GLU A 128 4.99 -0.14 -8.28
N LEU A 129 5.43 -1.11 -9.09
CA LEU A 129 6.25 -2.24 -8.66
C LEU A 129 7.71 -1.93 -9.03
N SER A 130 8.48 -1.39 -8.09
CA SER A 130 9.80 -0.79 -8.38
C SER A 130 11.00 -1.66 -8.01
N SER A 131 10.83 -2.92 -7.58
CA SER A 131 11.98 -3.77 -7.17
C SER A 131 11.93 -5.19 -7.74
N THR A 132 13.11 -5.81 -7.85
CA THR A 132 13.34 -7.14 -8.44
C THR A 132 13.31 -8.30 -7.43
N THR A 133 12.77 -8.11 -6.21
CA THR A 133 12.80 -9.17 -5.16
C THR A 133 11.46 -9.56 -4.51
N GLU A 134 10.34 -8.89 -4.79
CA GLU A 134 8.94 -9.41 -4.98
C GLU A 134 7.82 -8.37 -4.65
N ALA A 135 6.67 -8.53 -5.35
CA ALA A 135 5.39 -7.88 -5.05
C ALA A 135 4.20 -8.78 -5.43
N LEU A 136 3.19 -8.92 -4.56
CA LEU A 136 1.94 -9.63 -4.90
C LEU A 136 0.70 -8.96 -4.30
N ILE A 137 -0.34 -8.82 -5.13
CA ILE A 137 -1.73 -8.43 -4.81
C ILE A 137 -2.59 -9.63 -5.21
N SER A 138 -3.54 -10.11 -4.39
CA SER A 138 -4.38 -11.25 -4.80
C SER A 138 -5.87 -11.03 -4.63
N GLY A 139 -6.63 -11.51 -5.63
CA GLY A 139 -8.09 -11.68 -5.64
C GLY A 139 -8.46 -13.10 -6.10
N GLY A 140 -9.54 -13.68 -5.56
CA GLY A 140 -10.04 -15.04 -5.85
C GLY A 140 -11.03 -15.59 -4.80
N GLU A 141 -11.77 -16.65 -5.16
CA GLU A 141 -12.78 -17.41 -4.35
C GLU A 141 -12.12 -18.44 -3.36
N PRO A 142 -12.79 -18.86 -2.26
CA PRO A 142 -12.19 -19.57 -1.10
C PRO A 142 -11.69 -21.02 -1.30
N HIS A 143 -10.73 -21.45 -0.48
CA HIS A 143 -10.13 -22.80 -0.44
C HIS A 143 -11.00 -23.89 0.27
N THR A 144 -11.29 -25.05 -0.29
CA THR A 144 -12.24 -26.03 0.31
C THR A 144 -11.74 -26.94 1.46
N ALA A 145 -10.63 -26.60 2.14
CA ALA A 145 -10.08 -27.41 3.25
C ALA A 145 -9.30 -26.59 4.30
N VAL A 146 -8.77 -25.41 3.94
CA VAL A 146 -8.35 -24.36 4.91
C VAL A 146 -9.18 -23.07 4.80
N THR A 147 -10.06 -22.95 3.80
CA THR A 147 -11.15 -21.97 3.65
C THR A 147 -10.81 -20.49 3.76
N LEU A 148 -9.60 -20.09 3.38
CA LEU A 148 -9.22 -18.68 3.28
C LEU A 148 -9.50 -18.13 1.86
N GLY A 149 -10.22 -17.00 1.80
CA GLY A 149 -10.54 -16.19 0.60
C GLY A 149 -9.50 -15.09 0.32
N PRO A 150 -9.81 -14.01 -0.45
CA PRO A 150 -8.79 -13.14 -1.03
C PRO A 150 -7.96 -12.41 0.04
N ILE A 151 -6.64 -12.64 0.01
CA ILE A 151 -5.68 -12.08 0.94
C ILE A 151 -4.97 -10.91 0.24
N ILE A 152 -5.01 -9.72 0.84
CA ILE A 152 -3.98 -8.70 0.59
C ILE A 152 -2.80 -9.08 1.48
N SER A 153 -1.84 -9.82 0.91
CA SER A 153 -0.62 -10.24 1.62
C SER A 153 0.52 -9.34 1.19
N ILE A 154 1.14 -8.67 2.16
CA ILE A 154 2.36 -7.89 1.92
C ILE A 154 3.49 -8.62 2.64
N ALA A 155 4.15 -9.53 1.92
CA ALA A 155 5.35 -10.22 2.40
C ALA A 155 6.61 -9.49 1.87
N LYS A 156 7.67 -9.41 2.68
CA LYS A 156 8.89 -8.64 2.35
C LYS A 156 10.16 -9.38 2.78
N ASN A 157 11.25 -9.19 2.04
CA ASN A 157 12.59 -9.61 2.43
C ASN A 157 13.51 -8.38 2.63
N THR A 158 14.10 -8.26 3.84
CA THR A 158 15.04 -7.20 4.26
C THR A 158 14.48 -5.78 4.50
N ASN A 159 15.16 -5.04 5.40
CA ASN A 159 14.92 -3.71 6.01
C ASN A 159 13.93 -2.73 5.32
N MET A 160 12.63 -3.00 5.39
CA MET A 160 11.58 -2.08 4.92
C MET A 160 10.40 -1.96 5.90
N ILE A 161 9.90 -0.74 6.08
CA ILE A 161 8.69 -0.43 6.87
C ILE A 161 7.45 -0.65 5.99
N THR A 162 6.39 -1.25 6.54
CA THR A 162 5.04 -1.28 5.92
C THR A 162 4.14 -0.34 6.69
N GLU A 163 3.57 0.66 6.02
CA GLU A 163 2.70 1.64 6.65
C GLU A 163 1.36 1.74 5.91
N PHE A 164 0.29 1.91 6.68
CA PHE A 164 -1.04 2.22 6.17
C PHE A 164 -1.48 3.58 6.72
N PHE A 165 -1.35 4.62 5.90
CA PHE A 165 -1.74 5.98 6.27
C PHE A 165 -3.12 6.31 5.73
N VAL A 166 -4.02 6.68 6.63
CA VAL A 166 -5.33 7.25 6.29
C VAL A 166 -5.54 8.46 7.17
N SER A 167 -5.82 9.60 6.57
CA SER A 167 -6.06 10.87 7.28
C SER A 167 -7.36 11.51 6.80
N SER A 168 -7.94 12.35 7.65
CA SER A 168 -9.07 13.21 7.31
C SER A 168 -8.92 14.53 8.04
N GLU A 169 -9.14 15.64 7.34
CA GLU A 169 -9.07 17.00 7.87
C GLU A 169 -10.46 17.60 8.15
N VAL A 170 -11.53 16.89 7.77
CA VAL A 170 -12.90 17.38 7.85
C VAL A 170 -13.52 16.95 9.19
N ARG A 171 -13.98 17.93 9.99
CA ARG A 171 -14.69 17.67 11.24
C ARG A 171 -15.87 16.72 11.01
N GLY A 172 -15.93 15.63 11.78
CA GLY A 172 -16.97 14.61 11.68
C GLY A 172 -16.63 13.43 10.76
N TYR A 173 -15.56 13.53 9.97
CA TYR A 173 -14.98 12.41 9.23
C TYR A 173 -13.68 11.98 9.89
N ALA A 174 -13.49 10.67 9.99
CA ALA A 174 -12.28 10.08 10.55
C ALA A 174 -11.96 8.78 9.81
N PRO A 175 -10.66 8.42 9.70
CA PRO A 175 -10.26 7.10 9.24
C PRO A 175 -10.94 5.98 10.04
N LYS A 176 -11.39 4.94 9.35
CA LYS A 176 -11.99 3.75 9.97
C LYS A 176 -11.36 2.49 9.41
N PHE A 177 -10.98 1.58 10.30
CA PHE A 177 -10.69 0.20 9.95
C PHE A 177 -11.90 -0.64 10.36
N THR A 178 -12.65 -1.17 9.39
CA THR A 178 -13.91 -1.86 9.64
C THR A 178 -13.79 -3.33 9.28
N LEU A 179 -14.01 -4.21 10.25
CA LEU A 179 -14.11 -5.65 10.05
C LEU A 179 -15.60 -6.03 10.05
N LEU A 180 -16.08 -6.61 8.95
CA LEU A 180 -17.46 -7.08 8.83
C LEU A 180 -17.50 -8.60 8.96
N ARG A 181 -18.30 -9.09 9.91
CA ARG A 181 -18.58 -10.51 10.08
C ARG A 181 -20.09 -10.72 10.05
N SER A 182 -20.52 -11.58 9.13
CA SER A 182 -21.86 -12.16 9.10
C SER A 182 -21.72 -13.66 8.89
N ARG A 183 -22.71 -14.44 9.32
CA ARG A 183 -22.86 -15.85 8.92
C ARG A 183 -23.56 -15.90 7.56
N GLY A 184 -23.81 -17.09 7.03
CA GLY A 184 -24.45 -17.25 5.72
C GLY A 184 -23.47 -16.96 4.58
N THR A 185 -23.97 -16.36 3.50
CA THR A 185 -23.16 -16.03 2.32
C THR A 185 -23.06 -14.52 2.14
N VAL A 186 -22.11 -14.04 1.34
CA VAL A 186 -21.96 -12.60 1.05
C VAL A 186 -23.23 -11.99 0.44
N SER A 187 -23.94 -12.74 -0.41
CA SER A 187 -25.19 -12.31 -1.06
C SER A 187 -26.45 -12.56 -0.22
N ALA A 188 -26.35 -13.39 0.82
CA ALA A 188 -27.43 -13.68 1.76
C ALA A 188 -26.85 -13.84 3.18
N PRO A 189 -26.48 -12.71 3.83
CA PRO A 189 -25.88 -12.75 5.16
C PRO A 189 -26.91 -13.12 6.22
N THR A 190 -26.48 -13.85 7.24
CA THR A 190 -27.27 -14.19 8.42
C THR A 190 -26.59 -13.69 9.68
N ALA A 191 -27.38 -13.58 10.76
CA ALA A 191 -26.91 -13.07 12.03
C ALA A 191 -25.77 -13.93 12.60
N VAL A 192 -24.77 -13.29 13.19
CA VAL A 192 -23.81 -13.93 14.09
C VAL A 192 -24.51 -14.53 15.31
N ILE A 193 -23.86 -15.48 15.98
CA ILE A 193 -24.36 -16.09 17.21
C ILE A 193 -23.35 -15.94 18.34
N ASP A 194 -23.74 -16.31 19.56
CA ASP A 194 -22.85 -16.26 20.72
C ASP A 194 -21.51 -16.97 20.46
N ALA A 195 -20.44 -16.39 21.01
CA ALA A 195 -19.05 -16.80 20.80
C ALA A 195 -18.49 -16.72 19.36
N ASP A 196 -19.24 -16.21 18.37
CA ASP A 196 -18.65 -15.91 17.06
C ASP A 196 -17.57 -14.82 17.19
N ASN A 197 -16.36 -15.10 16.68
CA ASN A 197 -15.30 -14.10 16.57
C ASN A 197 -15.63 -13.14 15.40
N LEU A 198 -15.58 -11.83 15.69
CA LEU A 198 -15.86 -10.77 14.73
C LEU A 198 -14.61 -10.34 13.94
N GLY A 199 -13.43 -10.59 14.50
CA GLY A 199 -12.16 -10.20 13.90
C GLY A 199 -11.11 -9.88 14.96
N ALA A 200 -9.87 -9.77 14.51
CA ALA A 200 -8.73 -9.53 15.38
C ALA A 200 -7.63 -8.74 14.68
N PHE A 201 -6.90 -7.95 15.46
CA PHE A 201 -5.53 -7.59 15.16
C PHE A 201 -4.63 -8.67 15.75
N GLN A 202 -3.92 -9.41 14.89
CA GLN A 202 -3.12 -10.55 15.29
C GLN A 202 -1.63 -10.26 15.15
N PHE A 203 -0.89 -10.65 16.18
CA PHE A 203 0.57 -10.67 16.18
C PHE A 203 0.98 -12.13 16.00
N VAL A 204 1.64 -12.42 14.89
CA VAL A 204 2.03 -13.77 14.48
C VAL A 204 3.54 -13.83 14.41
N ALA A 205 4.14 -14.86 15.00
CA ALA A 205 5.59 -15.06 15.01
C ALA A 205 5.95 -16.47 14.52
N HIS A 206 7.11 -16.61 13.89
CA HIS A 206 7.66 -17.91 13.53
C HIS A 206 8.38 -18.52 14.74
N ASN A 207 8.01 -19.74 15.13
CA ASN A 207 8.60 -20.43 16.28
C ASN A 207 9.85 -21.28 15.94
N GLY A 208 10.34 -21.18 14.69
CA GLY A 208 11.41 -22.03 14.15
C GLY A 208 10.90 -23.16 13.25
N SER A 209 9.59 -23.45 13.23
CA SER A 209 8.97 -24.44 12.34
C SER A 209 7.78 -23.91 11.55
N PHE A 210 6.91 -23.13 12.19
CA PHE A 210 5.76 -22.52 11.54
C PHE A 210 5.39 -21.19 12.22
N PHE A 211 4.56 -20.41 11.53
CA PHE A 211 3.98 -19.19 12.08
C PHE A 211 2.81 -19.53 13.01
N ILE A 212 2.78 -18.88 14.18
CA ILE A 212 1.72 -19.03 15.18
C ILE A 212 1.30 -17.66 15.71
N THR A 213 0.01 -17.48 15.99
CA THR A 213 -0.48 -16.27 16.68
C THR A 213 0.01 -16.27 18.12
N THR A 214 0.82 -15.28 18.48
CA THR A 214 1.42 -15.13 19.82
C THR A 214 0.66 -14.14 20.69
N ALA A 215 0.01 -13.15 20.08
CA ALA A 215 -0.87 -12.21 20.76
C ALA A 215 -1.97 -11.72 19.82
N SER A 216 -3.09 -11.25 20.38
CA SER A 216 -4.10 -10.54 19.60
C SER A 216 -4.96 -9.61 20.44
N ILE A 217 -5.52 -8.61 19.76
CA ILE A 217 -6.67 -7.83 20.24
C ILE A 217 -7.84 -8.22 19.36
N SER A 218 -8.87 -8.84 19.94
CA SER A 218 -9.99 -9.42 19.19
C SER A 218 -11.35 -9.02 19.75
N ALA A 219 -12.37 -9.04 18.90
CA ALA A 219 -13.75 -8.84 19.32
C ALA A 219 -14.56 -10.11 19.07
N ALA A 220 -15.40 -10.50 20.03
CA ALA A 220 -16.27 -11.67 19.88
C ALA A 220 -17.66 -11.38 20.43
N ILE A 221 -18.68 -12.04 19.87
CA ILE A 221 -20.04 -11.99 20.40
C ILE A 221 -20.06 -12.54 21.82
N ASP A 222 -20.72 -11.80 22.71
CA ASP A 222 -20.77 -12.04 24.16
C ASP A 222 -22.23 -11.96 24.64
N GLY A 223 -23.03 -12.92 24.19
CA GLY A 223 -24.48 -13.02 24.38
C GLY A 223 -25.26 -13.24 23.08
N THR A 224 -26.56 -13.53 23.20
CA THR A 224 -27.42 -13.76 22.02
C THR A 224 -27.73 -12.44 21.31
N PRO A 225 -27.41 -12.30 19.99
CA PRO A 225 -27.80 -11.13 19.23
C PRO A 225 -29.31 -10.99 19.04
N SER A 226 -29.78 -9.75 18.92
CA SER A 226 -31.17 -9.39 18.62
C SER A 226 -31.21 -8.42 17.44
N GLY A 227 -32.42 -8.09 16.94
CA GLY A 227 -32.57 -7.11 15.86
C GLY A 227 -32.07 -5.70 16.20
N ALA A 228 -31.91 -5.36 17.48
CA ALA A 228 -31.49 -4.03 17.93
C ALA A 228 -30.06 -3.97 18.50
N VAL A 229 -29.53 -5.10 18.98
CA VAL A 229 -28.27 -5.14 19.74
C VAL A 229 -27.50 -6.42 19.43
N VAL A 230 -26.20 -6.27 19.23
CA VAL A 230 -25.23 -7.37 19.06
C VAL A 230 -24.22 -7.29 20.21
N PRO A 231 -24.46 -8.01 21.33
CA PRO A 231 -23.57 -7.99 22.50
C PRO A 231 -22.15 -8.42 22.11
N THR A 232 -21.15 -7.62 22.44
CA THR A 232 -19.77 -7.85 21.99
C THR A 232 -18.79 -7.62 23.13
N SER A 233 -17.78 -8.47 23.23
CA SER A 233 -16.62 -8.31 24.11
C SER A 233 -15.38 -7.90 23.31
N LEU A 234 -14.48 -7.13 23.94
CA LEU A 234 -13.13 -6.87 23.45
C LEU A 234 -12.13 -7.66 24.29
N GLN A 235 -11.25 -8.43 23.67
CA GLN A 235 -10.42 -9.45 24.31
C GLN A 235 -8.94 -9.21 24.05
N LEU A 236 -8.13 -9.41 25.09
CA LEU A 236 -6.67 -9.38 25.05
C LEU A 236 -6.14 -10.81 25.20
N TYR A 237 -5.57 -11.34 24.13
CA TYR A 237 -5.00 -12.68 24.10
C TYR A 237 -3.48 -12.64 24.06
N THR A 238 -2.83 -13.49 24.85
CA THR A 238 -1.37 -13.70 24.80
C THR A 238 -1.00 -15.15 25.01
N ALA A 239 0.10 -15.59 24.39
CA ALA A 239 0.73 -16.87 24.68
C ALA A 239 1.72 -16.75 25.83
N GLY A 240 1.57 -17.60 26.85
CA GLY A 240 2.61 -17.86 27.85
C GLY A 240 3.54 -18.98 27.37
N ALA A 241 4.44 -19.44 28.25
CA ALA A 241 5.44 -20.46 27.89
C ALA A 241 4.82 -21.78 27.37
N ASN A 242 3.68 -22.18 27.92
CA ASN A 242 3.07 -23.49 27.64
C ASN A 242 1.59 -23.41 27.19
N THR A 243 0.91 -22.28 27.36
CA THR A 243 -0.51 -22.12 27.02
C THR A 243 -0.81 -20.67 26.61
N GLY A 244 -1.67 -20.51 25.61
CA GLY A 244 -2.26 -19.23 25.24
C GLY A 244 -3.73 -19.14 25.66
N GLY A 245 -4.18 -17.92 25.92
CA GLY A 245 -5.57 -17.67 26.33
C GLY A 245 -5.90 -16.20 26.36
N VAL A 246 -7.20 -15.90 26.41
CA VAL A 246 -7.66 -14.56 26.78
C VAL A 246 -7.20 -14.31 28.21
N ARG A 247 -6.45 -13.23 28.43
CA ARG A 247 -5.98 -12.85 29.76
C ARG A 247 -6.98 -11.92 30.43
N TRP A 248 -7.44 -10.93 29.68
CA TRP A 248 -8.40 -9.94 30.13
C TRP A 248 -9.34 -9.55 29.00
N ARG A 249 -10.55 -9.10 29.34
CA ARG A 249 -11.56 -8.64 28.39
C ARG A 249 -12.45 -7.55 28.99
N VAL A 250 -13.00 -6.72 28.13
CA VAL A 250 -14.18 -5.90 28.43
C VAL A 250 -15.39 -6.61 27.87
N ARG A 251 -16.36 -6.96 28.71
CA ARG A 251 -17.57 -7.67 28.30
C ARG A 251 -18.63 -6.74 27.74
N SER A 252 -19.66 -7.34 27.14
CA SER A 252 -20.83 -6.59 26.64
C SER A 252 -21.58 -5.84 27.75
N SER A 253 -21.47 -6.31 28.99
CA SER A 253 -21.99 -5.66 30.22
C SER A 253 -21.12 -4.50 30.74
N GLY A 254 -19.96 -4.24 30.13
CA GLY A 254 -19.08 -3.11 30.44
C GLY A 254 -18.05 -3.36 31.55
N ASP A 255 -18.05 -4.54 32.16
CA ASP A 255 -17.07 -4.97 33.14
C ASP A 255 -15.73 -5.38 32.48
N PHE A 256 -14.64 -5.09 33.19
CA PHE A 256 -13.31 -5.58 32.87
C PHE A 256 -13.04 -6.86 33.68
N GLN A 257 -12.96 -7.99 33.00
CA GLN A 257 -12.88 -9.32 33.63
C GLN A 257 -11.66 -10.10 33.16
N PRO A 258 -11.11 -10.97 34.03
CA PRO A 258 -10.13 -11.95 33.61
C PRO A 258 -10.74 -12.93 32.60
N GLY A 259 -9.90 -13.52 31.76
CA GLY A 259 -10.33 -14.54 30.81
C GLY A 259 -10.66 -15.88 31.46
N ASP A 260 -10.18 -16.13 32.67
CA ASP A 260 -10.41 -17.34 33.45
C ASP A 260 -10.56 -17.02 34.95
N ASP A 261 -11.25 -17.87 35.69
CA ASP A 261 -11.57 -17.65 37.10
C ASP A 261 -10.36 -17.94 38.01
N ASN A 262 -10.13 -17.07 39.00
CA ASN A 262 -9.05 -17.21 40.00
C ASN A 262 -7.65 -17.52 39.43
N LEU A 263 -7.32 -17.01 38.23
CA LEU A 263 -6.07 -17.34 37.53
C LEU A 263 -5.12 -16.15 37.31
N TYR A 264 -5.63 -14.93 37.18
CA TYR A 264 -4.84 -13.77 36.79
C TYR A 264 -4.86 -12.67 37.84
N ASP A 265 -3.67 -12.18 38.20
CA ASP A 265 -3.49 -11.05 39.12
C ASP A 265 -3.59 -9.69 38.43
N ILE A 266 -3.82 -8.64 39.24
CA ILE A 266 -3.65 -7.24 38.83
C ILE A 266 -2.34 -6.71 39.43
N GLY A 267 -1.29 -6.75 38.62
CA GLY A 267 0.07 -6.39 39.02
C GLY A 267 0.84 -7.54 39.63
N GLY A 268 1.93 -7.22 40.32
CA GLY A 268 2.75 -8.21 41.03
C GLY A 268 3.77 -7.54 41.95
N ALA A 269 4.49 -8.33 42.75
CA ALA A 269 5.39 -7.83 43.78
C ALA A 269 6.41 -6.81 43.24
N GLY A 270 7.01 -7.06 42.07
CA GLY A 270 7.92 -6.12 41.38
C GLY A 270 7.26 -4.98 40.61
N VAL A 271 5.97 -5.08 40.27
CA VAL A 271 5.22 -4.18 39.36
C VAL A 271 3.80 -3.91 39.87
N ARG A 272 3.71 -3.19 40.98
CA ARG A 272 2.44 -2.95 41.68
C ARG A 272 1.63 -1.82 41.04
N PRO A 273 0.29 -1.94 40.94
CA PRO A 273 -0.54 -0.79 40.64
C PRO A 273 -0.42 0.23 41.78
N LYS A 274 -0.43 1.52 41.43
CA LYS A 274 -0.23 2.60 42.41
C LYS A 274 -1.42 2.78 43.35
N THR A 275 -2.64 2.79 42.81
CA THR A 275 -3.88 3.09 43.55
C THR A 275 -5.08 2.58 42.75
N LEU A 276 -6.11 2.08 43.44
CA LEU A 276 -7.41 1.74 42.87
C LEU A 276 -8.47 2.76 43.32
N TRP A 277 -9.22 3.31 42.37
CA TRP A 277 -10.35 4.20 42.65
C TRP A 277 -11.66 3.45 42.42
N ALA A 278 -12.44 3.26 43.48
CA ALA A 278 -13.71 2.53 43.43
C ALA A 278 -14.77 3.22 44.31
N ALA A 279 -16.03 3.10 43.93
CA ALA A 279 -17.16 3.65 44.71
C ALA A 279 -17.51 2.77 45.92
N THR A 280 -17.23 1.46 45.86
CA THR A 280 -17.46 0.47 46.93
C THR A 280 -16.18 -0.31 47.20
N GLY A 281 -16.12 -0.99 48.35
CA GLY A 281 -15.01 -1.89 48.68
C GLY A 281 -14.95 -3.12 47.76
N ALA A 282 -13.82 -3.84 47.81
CA ALA A 282 -13.64 -5.09 47.07
C ALA A 282 -14.57 -6.18 47.63
N ILE A 283 -15.07 -7.03 46.72
CA ILE A 283 -15.83 -8.23 47.08
C ILE A 283 -14.85 -9.39 47.13
N SER A 284 -14.73 -10.03 48.30
CA SER A 284 -13.89 -11.22 48.50
C SER A 284 -14.78 -12.43 48.78
N THR A 285 -14.70 -13.46 47.93
CA THR A 285 -15.47 -14.70 48.11
C THR A 285 -15.18 -15.33 49.48
N SER A 286 -16.22 -15.55 50.27
CA SER A 286 -16.12 -16.19 51.59
C SER A 286 -17.22 -17.23 51.78
N ASP A 287 -17.37 -18.10 50.78
CA ASP A 287 -18.35 -19.17 50.78
C ASP A 287 -17.92 -20.32 51.69
N ALA A 288 -18.81 -20.77 52.58
CA ALA A 288 -18.54 -21.88 53.50
C ALA A 288 -18.31 -23.22 52.78
N ARG A 289 -18.76 -23.37 51.52
CA ARG A 289 -18.57 -24.57 50.71
C ARG A 289 -17.14 -24.72 50.19
N GLU A 290 -16.38 -23.63 50.16
CA GLU A 290 -15.00 -23.57 49.65
C GLU A 290 -13.95 -23.55 50.76
N LYS A 291 -14.39 -23.59 52.03
CA LYS A 291 -13.53 -23.45 53.19
C LYS A 291 -13.65 -24.66 54.11
N THR A 292 -12.57 -24.96 54.81
CA THR A 292 -12.64 -25.84 55.97
C THR A 292 -13.49 -25.19 57.07
N VAL A 293 -13.91 -25.99 58.05
CA VAL A 293 -14.60 -25.47 59.24
C VAL A 293 -13.72 -24.43 59.92
N VAL A 294 -14.28 -23.25 60.18
CA VAL A 294 -13.57 -22.16 60.87
C VAL A 294 -13.32 -22.57 62.33
N ARG A 295 -12.05 -22.71 62.72
CA ARG A 295 -11.65 -22.98 64.11
C ARG A 295 -11.57 -21.69 64.92
N GLY A 296 -11.71 -21.81 66.24
CA GLY A 296 -11.34 -20.74 67.16
C GLY A 296 -9.82 -20.46 67.14
N LEU A 297 -9.45 -19.24 67.51
CA LEU A 297 -8.06 -18.86 67.70
C LEU A 297 -7.51 -19.42 69.02
N SER A 298 -6.25 -19.83 69.02
CA SER A 298 -5.52 -20.27 70.20
C SER A 298 -5.23 -19.11 71.15
N LYS A 299 -4.79 -19.42 72.38
CA LYS A 299 -4.41 -18.39 73.36
C LYS A 299 -3.21 -17.57 72.87
N GLU A 300 -2.27 -18.21 72.19
CA GLU A 300 -1.08 -17.61 71.61
C GLU A 300 -1.46 -16.68 70.44
N GLU A 301 -2.37 -17.11 69.57
CA GLU A 301 -2.92 -16.29 68.47
C GLU A 301 -3.63 -15.05 69.01
N VAL A 302 -4.52 -15.21 70.00
CA VAL A 302 -5.20 -14.10 70.65
C VAL A 302 -4.20 -13.17 71.35
N GLY A 303 -3.17 -13.72 71.99
CA GLY A 303 -2.08 -12.96 72.61
C GLY A 303 -1.33 -12.10 71.59
N ALA A 304 -0.97 -12.69 70.45
CA ALA A 304 -0.32 -12.00 69.35
C ALA A 304 -1.20 -10.90 68.74
N ALA A 305 -2.50 -11.17 68.53
CA ALA A 305 -3.45 -10.16 68.06
C ALA A 305 -3.53 -8.94 68.99
N LYS A 306 -3.62 -9.17 70.31
CA LYS A 306 -3.60 -8.11 71.34
C LYS A 306 -2.28 -7.31 71.32
N ALA A 307 -1.15 -7.98 71.07
CA ALA A 307 0.16 -7.34 70.99
C ALA A 307 0.33 -6.51 69.71
N LEU A 308 -0.02 -7.05 68.55
CA LEU A 308 0.03 -6.34 67.26
C LEU A 308 -0.81 -5.07 67.28
N ALA A 309 -1.98 -5.07 67.91
CA ALA A 309 -2.83 -3.89 68.02
C ALA A 309 -2.13 -2.69 68.69
N LYS A 310 -1.11 -2.93 69.52
CA LYS A 310 -0.31 -1.88 70.17
C LYS A 310 0.77 -1.28 69.27
N GLU A 311 1.07 -1.93 68.15
CA GLU A 311 2.13 -1.52 67.20
C GLU A 311 1.59 -0.57 66.11
N ILE A 312 0.28 -0.30 66.07
CA ILE A 312 -0.31 0.64 65.11
C ILE A 312 0.16 2.05 65.44
N GLY A 313 0.84 2.69 64.49
CA GLY A 313 1.31 4.06 64.58
C GLY A 313 1.20 4.81 63.24
N SER A 314 1.90 5.93 63.12
CA SER A 314 2.01 6.70 61.88
C SER A 314 3.38 6.53 61.22
N TYR A 315 3.41 6.45 59.89
CA TYR A 315 4.63 6.45 59.09
C TYR A 315 4.47 7.29 57.82
N ARG A 316 5.59 7.66 57.20
CA ARG A 316 5.63 8.31 55.88
C ARG A 316 6.49 7.48 54.95
N TRP A 317 6.14 7.43 53.68
CA TRP A 317 6.98 6.80 52.68
C TRP A 317 8.26 7.60 52.47
N LEU A 318 9.43 6.96 52.55
CA LEU A 318 10.73 7.60 52.31
C LEU A 318 10.78 8.27 50.93
N ALA A 319 10.23 7.62 49.90
CA ALA A 319 10.12 8.21 48.56
C ALA A 319 9.23 9.47 48.53
N ALA A 320 8.13 9.48 49.31
CA ALA A 320 7.27 10.66 49.39
C ALA A 320 7.94 11.80 50.16
N ILE A 321 8.73 11.51 51.20
CA ILE A 321 9.55 12.51 51.89
C ILE A 321 10.58 13.09 50.92
N ALA A 322 11.28 12.26 50.15
CA ALA A 322 12.26 12.71 49.17
C ALA A 322 11.62 13.60 48.08
N GLU A 323 10.40 13.28 47.64
CA GLU A 323 9.68 14.03 46.60
C GLU A 323 9.01 15.32 47.12
N LYS A 324 8.40 15.27 48.31
CA LYS A 324 7.45 16.30 48.79
C LYS A 324 7.91 17.01 50.07
N GLY A 325 9.03 16.59 50.66
CA GLY A 325 9.52 17.12 51.93
C GLY A 325 8.46 17.01 53.02
N GLU A 326 8.22 18.14 53.70
CA GLU A 326 7.25 18.23 54.80
C GLU A 326 5.79 17.98 54.37
N SER A 327 5.48 18.10 53.08
CA SER A 327 4.13 17.83 52.54
C SER A 327 3.85 16.34 52.33
N ALA A 328 4.81 15.46 52.63
CA ALA A 328 4.58 14.01 52.67
C ALA A 328 3.55 13.68 53.78
N ARG A 329 2.51 12.94 53.40
CA ARG A 329 1.39 12.63 54.31
C ARG A 329 1.75 11.51 55.27
N ASP A 330 1.19 11.57 56.47
CA ASP A 330 1.20 10.46 57.41
C ASP A 330 0.22 9.37 56.98
N HIS A 331 0.67 8.13 57.04
CA HIS A 331 -0.09 6.91 56.83
C HIS A 331 -0.18 6.15 58.15
N ILE A 332 -1.30 5.46 58.40
CA ILE A 332 -1.51 4.71 59.64
C ILE A 332 -1.28 3.22 59.39
N GLY A 333 -0.51 2.58 60.25
CA GLY A 333 -0.22 1.14 60.16
C GLY A 333 1.01 0.73 60.98
N MET A 334 1.61 -0.39 60.59
CA MET A 334 2.85 -0.92 61.16
C MET A 334 3.70 -1.56 60.06
N THR A 335 4.93 -1.99 60.37
CA THR A 335 5.77 -2.74 59.44
C THR A 335 5.53 -4.24 59.55
N VAL A 336 5.68 -4.97 58.44
CA VAL A 336 5.52 -6.43 58.40
C VAL A 336 6.58 -7.13 59.25
N GLN A 337 7.82 -6.62 59.23
CA GLN A 337 8.92 -7.15 60.02
C GLN A 337 8.64 -7.07 61.52
N ARG A 338 7.99 -5.99 61.99
CA ARG A 338 7.58 -5.89 63.39
C ARG A 338 6.49 -6.90 63.72
N ALA A 339 5.53 -7.09 62.82
CA ALA A 339 4.50 -8.11 63.01
C ALA A 339 5.07 -9.53 63.07
N ILE A 340 6.05 -9.85 62.21
CA ILE A 340 6.82 -11.10 62.24
C ILE A 340 7.43 -11.33 63.63
N GLN A 341 8.14 -10.33 64.18
CA GLN A 341 8.75 -10.44 65.51
C GLN A 341 7.72 -10.68 66.62
N VAL A 342 6.59 -9.98 66.58
CA VAL A 342 5.53 -10.15 67.57
C VAL A 342 4.95 -11.55 67.47
N MET A 343 4.55 -12.01 66.28
CA MET A 343 4.02 -13.37 66.07
C MET A 343 4.99 -14.43 66.59
N SER A 344 6.27 -14.34 66.23
CA SER A 344 7.30 -15.29 66.70
C SER A 344 7.51 -15.25 68.22
N SER A 345 7.31 -14.12 68.89
CA SER A 345 7.40 -14.04 70.35
C SER A 345 6.32 -14.82 71.09
N PHE A 346 5.20 -15.11 70.42
CA PHE A 346 4.14 -16.01 70.90
C PHE A 346 4.34 -17.46 70.42
N GLY A 347 5.48 -17.78 69.82
CA GLY A 347 5.78 -19.10 69.28
C GLY A 347 5.02 -19.44 68.00
N LEU A 348 4.46 -18.44 67.30
CA LEU A 348 3.73 -18.63 66.05
C LEU A 348 4.67 -18.50 64.84
N ASP A 349 4.49 -19.36 63.84
CA ASP A 349 5.10 -19.17 62.52
C ASP A 349 4.33 -18.08 61.76
N PRO A 350 4.93 -16.90 61.50
CA PRO A 350 4.23 -15.79 60.86
C PRO A 350 3.79 -16.10 59.43
N PHE A 351 4.52 -16.95 58.70
CA PHE A 351 4.23 -17.26 57.30
C PHE A 351 3.16 -18.34 57.11
N ALA A 352 2.67 -18.92 58.22
CA ALA A 352 1.48 -19.77 58.22
C ALA A 352 0.16 -18.97 58.12
N TYR A 353 0.23 -17.63 58.16
CA TYR A 353 -0.95 -16.76 58.16
C TYR A 353 -1.00 -15.90 56.88
N GLY A 354 -2.14 -15.93 56.19
CA GLY A 354 -2.33 -15.26 54.89
C GLY A 354 -2.14 -13.74 54.92
N PHE A 355 -2.27 -13.10 56.08
CA PHE A 355 -2.07 -11.65 56.20
C PHE A 355 -0.61 -11.19 56.14
N ILE A 356 0.38 -12.08 56.34
CA ILE A 356 1.82 -11.78 56.18
C ILE A 356 2.30 -12.41 54.87
N CYS A 357 2.76 -11.59 53.94
CA CYS A 357 3.28 -12.04 52.66
C CYS A 357 4.74 -11.63 52.49
N HIS A 358 5.54 -12.52 51.89
CA HIS A 358 6.88 -12.22 51.39
C HIS A 358 6.98 -12.75 49.97
N ASP A 359 7.34 -11.86 49.04
CA ASP A 359 7.46 -12.18 47.63
C ASP A 359 8.84 -11.71 47.16
N ALA A 360 9.60 -12.63 46.58
CA ALA A 360 10.87 -12.35 45.92
C ALA A 360 10.73 -12.53 44.40
N TRP A 361 11.48 -11.75 43.63
CA TRP A 361 11.56 -11.88 42.19
C TRP A 361 12.99 -11.74 41.70
N GLU A 362 13.29 -12.49 40.66
CA GLU A 362 14.56 -12.40 39.95
C GLU A 362 14.63 -11.13 39.10
N GLU A 363 15.86 -10.75 38.76
CA GLU A 363 16.08 -9.72 37.76
C GLU A 363 15.43 -10.15 36.45
N ARG A 364 14.77 -9.21 35.78
CA ARG A 364 14.18 -9.47 34.47
C ARG A 364 14.33 -8.30 33.53
N ILE A 365 14.48 -8.65 32.27
CA ILE A 365 14.53 -7.72 31.15
C ILE A 365 13.09 -7.53 30.65
N GLN A 366 12.64 -6.28 30.66
CA GLN A 366 11.39 -5.88 30.06
C GLN A 366 11.68 -5.21 28.73
N ALA A 367 11.20 -5.80 27.63
CA ALA A 367 11.35 -5.24 26.31
C ALA A 367 10.73 -3.84 26.23
N GLY A 368 11.47 -2.90 25.65
CA GLY A 368 10.96 -1.58 25.29
C GLY A 368 10.00 -1.66 24.10
N PRO A 369 9.16 -0.63 23.89
CA PRO A 369 8.25 -0.58 22.75
C PRO A 369 8.98 -0.33 21.41
N VAL A 370 10.24 0.07 21.44
CA VAL A 370 11.06 0.37 20.26
C VAL A 370 12.16 -0.68 20.13
N GLU A 371 12.26 -1.28 18.94
CA GLU A 371 13.29 -2.27 18.63
C GLU A 371 14.68 -1.60 18.59
N GLY A 372 15.66 -2.21 19.25
CA GLY A 372 17.03 -1.70 19.33
C GLY A 372 17.30 -0.70 20.46
N GLU A 373 16.28 -0.28 21.21
CA GLU A 373 16.49 0.43 22.47
C GLU A 373 16.92 -0.54 23.58
N ASP A 374 17.76 -0.04 24.50
CA ASP A 374 18.17 -0.80 25.68
C ASP A 374 16.92 -1.19 26.48
N PRO A 375 16.73 -2.49 26.76
CA PRO A 375 15.54 -2.92 27.47
C PRO A 375 15.57 -2.43 28.91
N THR A 376 14.39 -2.24 29.49
CA THR A 376 14.30 -1.84 30.89
C THR A 376 14.65 -3.02 31.79
N VAL A 377 15.68 -2.87 32.62
CA VAL A 377 16.04 -3.87 33.62
C VAL A 377 15.24 -3.63 34.89
N VAL A 378 14.44 -4.62 35.28
CA VAL A 378 13.82 -4.66 36.61
C VAL A 378 14.75 -5.47 37.51
N PRO A 379 15.46 -4.86 38.47
CA PRO A 379 16.42 -5.57 39.30
C PRO A 379 15.71 -6.59 40.19
N ALA A 380 16.44 -7.64 40.53
CA ALA A 380 16.03 -8.61 41.54
C ALA A 380 15.70 -7.90 42.85
N GLY A 381 14.73 -8.43 43.59
CA GLY A 381 14.36 -7.87 44.87
C GLY A 381 13.28 -8.66 45.55
N ASP A 382 12.94 -8.22 46.75
CA ASP A 382 11.85 -8.79 47.53
C ASP A 382 11.03 -7.70 48.22
N ARG A 383 9.82 -8.07 48.65
CA ARG A 383 8.92 -7.20 49.41
C ARG A 383 8.18 -8.01 50.45
N TYR A 384 8.02 -7.40 51.62
CA TYR A 384 7.09 -7.84 52.65
C TYR A 384 5.81 -7.00 52.56
N SER A 385 4.66 -7.66 52.58
CA SER A 385 3.35 -7.02 52.40
C SER A 385 2.32 -7.55 53.40
N PHE A 386 1.31 -6.73 53.70
CA PHE A 386 0.13 -7.18 54.44
C PHE A 386 -1.05 -7.40 53.49
N ARG A 387 -1.87 -8.42 53.76
CA ARG A 387 -3.29 -8.39 53.39
C ARG A 387 -4.04 -7.68 54.50
N ILE A 388 -4.28 -6.39 54.31
CA ILE A 388 -4.72 -5.51 55.39
C ILE A 388 -6.09 -5.90 55.97
N ASP A 389 -6.98 -6.44 55.15
CA ASP A 389 -8.31 -6.88 55.58
C ASP A 389 -8.23 -8.08 56.54
N GLU A 390 -7.39 -9.08 56.23
CA GLU A 390 -7.15 -10.21 57.12
C GLU A 390 -6.44 -9.78 58.41
N LEU A 391 -5.46 -8.86 58.33
CA LEU A 391 -4.81 -8.29 59.52
C LEU A 391 -5.83 -7.60 60.42
N ASN A 392 -6.73 -6.79 59.87
CA ASN A 392 -7.77 -6.09 60.64
C ASN A 392 -8.71 -7.07 61.35
N LEU A 393 -9.09 -8.18 60.71
CA LEU A 393 -9.91 -9.22 61.34
C LEU A 393 -9.16 -9.93 62.48
N PHE A 394 -7.87 -10.21 62.31
CA PHE A 394 -7.04 -10.79 63.37
C PHE A 394 -6.94 -9.85 64.58
N LEU A 395 -6.70 -8.56 64.34
CA LEU A 395 -6.69 -7.53 65.38
C LEU A 395 -8.04 -7.40 66.10
N ALA A 396 -9.14 -7.46 65.34
CA ALA A 396 -10.50 -7.42 65.89
C ALA A 396 -10.77 -8.58 66.86
N ALA A 397 -10.29 -9.79 66.56
CA ALA A 397 -10.36 -10.92 67.48
C ALA A 397 -9.59 -10.67 68.79
N GLY A 398 -8.45 -9.97 68.71
CA GLY A 398 -7.71 -9.52 69.90
C GLY A 398 -8.50 -8.52 70.75
N PHE A 399 -9.25 -7.60 70.12
CA PHE A 399 -10.13 -6.67 70.81
C PHE A 399 -11.34 -7.35 71.45
N GLU A 400 -12.01 -8.25 70.73
CA GLU A 400 -13.11 -9.06 71.24
C GLU A 400 -12.68 -9.81 72.50
N ALA A 401 -11.55 -10.51 72.45
CA ALA A 401 -11.05 -11.27 73.59
C ALA A 401 -10.64 -10.39 74.78
N ARG A 402 -10.31 -9.10 74.57
CA ARG A 402 -10.09 -8.14 75.67
C ARG A 402 -11.41 -7.67 76.27
N LEU A 403 -12.41 -7.43 75.43
CA LEU A 403 -13.75 -7.01 75.88
C LEU A 403 -14.40 -8.12 76.70
N ALA A 404 -14.41 -9.35 76.20
CA ALA A 404 -14.94 -10.51 76.93
C ALA A 404 -14.25 -10.71 78.30
N GLU A 405 -12.92 -10.53 78.35
CA GLU A 405 -12.17 -10.59 79.61
C GLU A 405 -12.60 -9.49 80.59
N ILE A 406 -12.83 -8.26 80.10
CA ILE A 406 -13.32 -7.15 80.92
C ILE A 406 -14.75 -7.42 81.41
N GLU A 407 -15.66 -7.82 80.52
CA GLU A 407 -17.05 -8.12 80.85
C GLU A 407 -17.16 -9.22 81.89
N SER A 408 -16.36 -10.28 81.77
CA SER A 408 -16.32 -11.38 82.74
C SER A 408 -15.84 -10.96 84.14
N ARG A 409 -15.14 -9.83 84.27
CA ARG A 409 -14.71 -9.28 85.56
C ARG A 409 -15.79 -8.42 86.23
N PHE A 410 -16.82 -8.04 85.50
CA PHE A 410 -17.92 -7.20 85.97
C PHE A 410 -19.28 -7.93 86.01
N ALA A 411 -19.36 -9.13 85.43
CA ALA A 411 -20.43 -10.10 85.66
C ALA A 411 -20.20 -10.87 86.96
#